data_AF-A0AAD6JD21-F1
#
_entry.id   AF-A0AAD6JD21-F1
#
_cell.length_a   1.000
_cell.length_b   1.000
_cell.length_c   1.000
_cell.angle_alpha   90.00
_cell.angle_beta   90.00
_cell.angle_gamma   90.00
#
_symmetry.space_group_name_H-M   'P 1'
#
loop_
_entity.id
_entity.type
_entity.pdbx_description
1 polymer ?
#
loop_
_entity_poly.entity_id
_entity_poly.type
_entity_poly.pdbx_seq_one_letter_code
_entity_poly.pdbx_strand_id
1 'polypeptide(L)'
;MAKTRPGGLISKPKTGKRDLDSYTIRGTTKVVRVGDCVLMRPSDTGRPSYVARIEGMEADSRNNVKVRVRWYYRPEESLGGRRQFHGAKELFLSDHYDVQSAHTIEGKCTVHSFKNYTKLENVGAEDYYCRFEYKAATGGFTPDRVAVYCKCEMPYNPDDLMVQCEGCKDW
;
A
#
# COMPACT_ATOMS: atom_id res chain seq x y z
N MET A 1 -1.69 -35.15 0.88
CA MET A 1 -0.72 -34.35 1.65
C MET A 1 -1.47 -33.27 2.42
N ALA A 2 -1.65 -33.46 3.73
CA ALA A 2 -2.29 -32.47 4.60
C ALA A 2 -1.27 -31.37 4.95
N LYS A 3 -1.59 -30.11 4.63
CA LYS A 3 -0.81 -28.95 5.06
C LYS A 3 -1.31 -28.53 6.44
N THR A 4 -0.47 -28.71 7.44
CA THR A 4 -0.68 -28.23 8.81
C THR A 4 -0.65 -26.70 8.84
N ARG A 5 -1.70 -26.09 9.42
CA ARG A 5 -1.71 -24.65 9.75
C ARG A 5 -0.73 -24.38 10.89
N PRO A 6 0.11 -23.33 10.84
CA PRO A 6 0.86 -22.89 12.00
C PRO A 6 -0.11 -22.40 13.08
N GLY A 7 -0.04 -22.99 14.28
CA GLY A 7 -0.79 -22.56 15.45
C GLY A 7 -0.38 -21.14 15.85
N GLY A 8 -1.33 -20.22 15.86
CA GLY A 8 -1.13 -18.88 16.39
C GLY A 8 -0.89 -18.93 17.89
N LEU A 9 0.14 -18.23 18.35
CA LEU A 9 0.34 -17.93 19.77
C LEU A 9 -0.88 -17.14 20.27
N ILE A 10 -1.70 -17.76 21.13
CA ILE A 10 -2.80 -17.08 21.82
C ILE A 10 -2.18 -16.12 22.83
N SER A 11 -2.12 -14.84 22.48
CA SER A 11 -1.78 -13.79 23.43
C SER A 11 -2.92 -13.65 24.45
N LYS A 12 -2.60 -13.73 25.75
CA LYS A 12 -3.57 -13.54 26.84
C LYS A 12 -4.30 -12.19 26.65
N PRO A 13 -5.62 -12.11 26.90
CA PRO A 13 -6.36 -10.86 26.76
C PRO A 13 -5.80 -9.84 27.76
N LYS A 14 -5.19 -8.77 27.23
CA LYS A 14 -4.84 -7.60 28.03
C LYS A 14 -6.15 -6.94 28.44
N THR A 15 -6.46 -6.96 29.72
CA THR A 15 -7.63 -6.32 30.31
C THR A 15 -7.75 -4.87 29.84
N GLY A 16 -8.84 -4.56 29.12
CA GLY A 16 -9.19 -3.18 28.72
C GLY A 16 -9.01 -2.81 27.24
N LYS A 17 -8.60 -3.74 26.37
CA LYS A 17 -8.58 -3.51 24.91
C LYS A 17 -9.73 -4.21 24.20
N ARG A 18 -10.34 -3.54 23.23
CA ARG A 18 -11.44 -4.08 22.42
C ARG A 18 -11.11 -3.94 20.94
N ASP A 19 -11.25 -5.02 20.18
CA ASP A 19 -11.14 -4.98 18.73
C ASP A 19 -12.29 -4.18 18.12
N LEU A 20 -12.00 -3.47 17.02
CA LEU A 20 -12.97 -2.66 16.29
C LEU A 20 -13.07 -3.12 14.84
N ASP A 21 -14.29 -3.17 14.31
CA ASP A 21 -14.55 -3.49 12.90
C ASP A 21 -14.45 -2.27 11.98
N SER A 22 -14.67 -1.07 12.52
CA SER A 22 -14.61 0.18 11.77
C SER A 22 -14.25 1.40 12.61
N TYR A 23 -13.74 2.43 11.94
CA TYR A 23 -13.50 3.76 12.50
C TYR A 23 -14.01 4.83 11.53
N THR A 24 -14.71 5.84 12.03
CA THR A 24 -15.11 7.00 11.24
C THR A 24 -14.04 8.09 11.37
N ILE A 25 -13.47 8.52 10.24
CA ILE A 25 -12.42 9.54 10.23
C ILE A 25 -12.99 10.84 10.81
N ARG A 26 -12.35 11.34 11.87
CA ARG A 26 -12.83 12.50 12.63
C ARG A 26 -13.06 13.71 11.72
N GLY A 27 -14.24 14.32 11.85
CA GLY A 27 -14.63 15.47 11.02
C GLY A 27 -15.16 15.12 9.63
N THR A 28 -15.35 13.83 9.33
CA THR A 28 -15.89 13.35 8.05
C THR A 28 -16.96 12.28 8.26
N THR A 29 -17.64 11.90 7.18
CA THR A 29 -18.54 10.73 7.13
C THR A 29 -17.85 9.46 6.61
N LYS A 30 -16.55 9.52 6.33
CA LYS A 30 -15.79 8.41 5.74
C LYS A 30 -15.46 7.37 6.81
N VAL A 31 -15.88 6.13 6.57
CA VAL A 31 -15.62 4.97 7.44
C VAL A 31 -14.49 4.13 6.85
N VAL A 32 -13.54 3.75 7.69
CA VAL A 32 -12.43 2.83 7.35
C VAL A 32 -12.57 1.51 8.10
N ARG A 33 -12.13 0.42 7.47
CA ARG A 33 -12.18 -0.96 7.96
C ARG A 33 -10.83 -1.65 7.80
N VAL A 34 -10.66 -2.80 8.47
CA VAL A 34 -9.49 -3.67 8.22
C VAL A 34 -9.48 -4.08 6.74
N GLY A 35 -8.31 -3.98 6.10
CA GLY A 35 -8.11 -4.19 4.68
C GLY A 35 -8.17 -2.92 3.83
N ASP A 36 -8.75 -1.82 4.34
CA ASP A 36 -8.77 -0.55 3.62
C ASP A 36 -7.37 0.08 3.54
N CYS A 37 -7.13 0.81 2.44
CA CYS A 37 -5.97 1.67 2.29
C CYS A 37 -6.31 3.11 2.70
N VAL A 38 -5.39 3.76 3.40
CA VAL A 38 -5.60 5.09 3.97
C VAL A 38 -4.41 6.00 3.70
N LEU A 39 -4.70 7.29 3.61
CA LEU A 39 -3.71 8.36 3.71
C LEU A 39 -3.50 8.72 5.18
N MET A 40 -2.25 8.78 5.60
CA MET A 40 -1.86 9.10 6.97
C MET A 40 -0.94 10.32 6.98
N ARG A 41 -1.21 11.23 7.91
CA ARG A 41 -0.45 12.46 8.08
C ARG A 41 1.03 12.15 8.31
N PRO A 42 1.94 12.80 7.57
CA PRO A 42 3.36 12.65 7.80
C PRO A 42 3.81 13.41 9.04
N SER A 43 4.96 13.03 9.60
CA SER A 43 5.55 13.76 10.73
C SER A 43 6.09 15.13 10.32
N ASP A 44 6.46 15.27 9.05
CA ASP A 44 6.97 16.50 8.44
C ASP A 44 5.93 17.06 7.46
N THR A 45 5.51 18.31 7.67
CA THR A 45 4.45 18.98 6.91
C THR A 45 4.79 19.22 5.44
N GLY A 46 6.06 19.09 5.04
CA GLY A 46 6.49 19.21 3.65
C GLY A 46 6.38 17.92 2.82
N ARG A 47 6.07 16.79 3.45
CA ARG A 47 6.01 15.48 2.78
C ARG A 47 4.59 15.16 2.31
N PRO A 48 4.44 14.38 1.22
CA PRO A 48 3.14 13.81 0.87
C PRO A 48 2.67 12.87 1.99
N SER A 49 1.34 12.73 2.14
CA SER A 49 0.77 11.78 3.08
C SER A 49 1.28 10.36 2.81
N TYR A 50 1.56 9.64 3.90
CA TYR A 50 1.93 8.24 3.84
C TYR A 50 0.73 7.40 3.42
N VAL A 51 0.98 6.29 2.75
CA VAL A 51 -0.06 5.35 2.35
C VAL A 51 0.11 4.06 3.14
N ALA A 52 -0.98 3.55 3.72
CA ALA A 52 -0.93 2.35 4.52
C ALA A 52 -2.18 1.50 4.34
N ARG A 53 -2.04 0.17 4.51
CA ARG A 53 -3.17 -0.75 4.64
C ARG A 53 -3.47 -1.00 6.12
N ILE A 54 -4.73 -0.95 6.51
CA ILE A 54 -5.16 -1.27 7.87
C ILE A 54 -5.15 -2.79 8.05
N GLU A 55 -4.41 -3.27 9.04
CA GLU A 55 -4.21 -4.70 9.35
C GLU A 55 -4.88 -5.12 10.67
N GLY A 56 -5.42 -4.15 11.42
CA GLY A 56 -6.15 -4.36 12.67
C GLY A 56 -6.49 -3.04 13.34
N MET A 57 -7.54 -3.01 14.16
CA MET A 57 -7.95 -1.81 14.89
C MET A 57 -8.37 -2.19 16.29
N GLU A 58 -7.91 -1.43 17.28
CA GLU A 58 -8.23 -1.63 18.69
C GLU A 58 -8.54 -0.30 19.38
N ALA A 59 -9.50 -0.31 20.31
CA ALA A 59 -9.73 0.78 21.25
C ALA A 59 -9.20 0.40 22.63
N ASP A 60 -8.57 1.37 23.29
CA ASP A 60 -8.27 1.27 24.72
C ASP A 60 -9.50 1.59 25.59
N SER A 61 -9.35 1.47 26.92
CA SER A 61 -10.41 1.73 27.88
C SER A 61 -10.87 3.20 27.93
N ARG A 62 -10.12 4.12 27.31
CA ARG A 62 -10.46 5.55 27.16
C ARG A 62 -11.04 5.85 25.77
N ASN A 63 -11.36 4.82 24.99
CA ASN A 63 -11.81 4.92 23.59
C ASN A 63 -10.80 5.60 22.65
N ASN A 64 -9.51 5.63 22.99
CA ASN A 64 -8.49 6.00 22.01
C ASN A 64 -8.31 4.84 21.05
N VAL A 65 -8.48 5.13 19.76
CA VAL A 65 -8.35 4.12 18.71
C VAL A 65 -6.94 4.10 18.17
N LYS A 66 -6.36 2.90 18.13
CA LYS A 66 -5.09 2.60 17.45
C LYS A 66 -5.35 1.67 16.27
N VAL A 67 -4.57 1.86 15.23
CA VAL A 67 -4.61 1.04 14.01
C VAL A 67 -3.26 0.37 13.85
N ARG A 68 -3.26 -0.96 13.66
CA ARG A 68 -2.09 -1.69 13.17
C ARG A 68 -2.09 -1.54 11.65
N VAL A 69 -0.99 -1.10 11.10
CA VAL A 69 -0.88 -0.78 9.68
C VAL A 69 0.29 -1.52 9.03
N ARG A 70 0.19 -1.71 7.72
CA ARG A 70 1.28 -2.14 6.84
C ARG A 70 1.56 -1.02 5.86
N TRP A 71 2.81 -0.56 5.83
CA TRP A 71 3.18 0.62 5.03
C TRP A 71 3.32 0.30 3.55
N TYR A 72 2.83 1.21 2.73
CA TYR A 72 3.24 1.33 1.34
C TYR A 72 4.38 2.35 1.24
N TYR A 73 5.43 1.99 0.52
CA TYR A 73 6.55 2.88 0.24
C TYR A 73 6.39 3.48 -1.15
N ARG A 74 6.65 4.78 -1.27
CA ARG A 74 6.83 5.42 -2.56
C ARG A 74 8.20 5.06 -3.15
N PRO A 75 8.36 5.08 -4.48
CA PRO A 75 9.65 4.82 -5.11
C PRO A 75 10.83 5.61 -4.53
N GLU A 76 10.62 6.88 -4.21
CA GLU A 76 11.60 7.80 -3.61
C GLU A 76 12.02 7.41 -2.19
N GLU A 77 11.16 6.69 -1.47
CA GLU A 77 11.40 6.24 -0.10
C GLU A 77 12.13 4.91 -0.05
N SER A 78 12.24 4.21 -1.20
CA SER A 78 13.00 2.96 -1.30
C SER A 78 14.51 3.22 -1.36
N LEU A 79 15.30 2.27 -0.86
CA LEU A 79 16.78 2.34 -0.92
C LEU A 79 17.34 2.54 -2.34
N GLY A 80 16.64 2.04 -3.36
CA GLY A 80 17.04 2.17 -4.76
C GLY A 80 16.57 3.45 -5.45
N GLY A 81 15.74 4.26 -4.77
CA GLY A 81 15.12 5.46 -5.32
C GLY A 81 14.13 5.21 -6.46
N ARG A 82 13.58 6.31 -6.98
CA ARG A 82 12.71 6.26 -8.17
C ARG A 82 13.54 5.93 -9.42
N ARG A 83 12.98 5.06 -10.27
CA ARG A 83 13.50 4.70 -11.60
C ARG A 83 12.49 5.13 -12.66
N GLN A 84 12.95 5.20 -13.91
CA GLN A 84 12.15 5.69 -15.03
C GLN A 84 10.88 4.86 -15.27
N PHE A 85 10.92 3.55 -15.01
CA PHE A 85 9.75 2.69 -15.19
C PHE A 85 8.72 2.79 -14.04
N HIS A 86 9.02 3.54 -12.97
CA HIS A 86 8.07 3.72 -11.87
C HIS A 86 7.09 4.84 -12.18
N GLY A 87 5.79 4.50 -12.23
CA GLY A 87 4.73 5.47 -12.44
C GLY A 87 4.55 6.42 -11.24
N ALA A 88 3.93 7.58 -11.48
CA ALA A 88 3.70 8.64 -10.51
C ALA A 88 2.84 8.17 -9.33
N LYS A 89 1.92 7.24 -9.58
CA LYS A 89 1.01 6.65 -8.58
C LYS A 89 1.47 5.27 -8.07
N GLU A 90 2.70 4.87 -8.38
CA GLU A 90 3.24 3.58 -7.95
C GLU A 90 3.58 3.57 -6.45
N LEU A 91 3.26 2.46 -5.80
CA LEU A 91 3.59 2.16 -4.42
C LEU A 91 4.12 0.73 -4.30
N PHE A 92 4.91 0.48 -3.26
CA PHE A 92 5.44 -0.83 -2.92
C PHE A 92 4.88 -1.32 -1.60
N LEU A 93 4.28 -2.51 -1.58
CA LEU A 93 3.76 -3.09 -0.34
C LEU A 93 4.91 -3.61 0.52
N SER A 94 5.27 -2.89 1.58
CA SER A 94 6.44 -3.25 2.38
C SER A 94 6.17 -4.39 3.37
N ASP A 95 7.20 -4.96 3.98
CA ASP A 95 7.12 -5.80 5.19
C ASP A 95 7.16 -4.99 6.50
N HIS A 96 7.07 -3.66 6.42
CA HIS A 96 7.10 -2.76 7.56
C HIS A 96 5.69 -2.58 8.15
N TYR A 97 5.50 -3.10 9.36
CA TYR A 97 4.28 -2.94 10.15
C TYR A 97 4.51 -1.98 11.31
N ASP A 98 3.47 -1.22 11.66
CA ASP A 98 3.52 -0.28 12.77
C ASP A 98 2.13 -0.14 13.44
N VAL A 99 2.09 0.53 14.60
CA VAL A 99 0.86 0.88 15.31
C VAL A 99 0.76 2.39 15.44
N GLN A 100 -0.26 2.97 14.82
CA GLN A 100 -0.49 4.40 14.77
C GLN A 100 -1.81 4.79 15.44
N SER A 101 -1.96 6.05 15.85
CA SER A 101 -3.27 6.55 16.28
C SER A 101 -4.19 6.68 15.07
N ALA A 102 -5.46 6.28 15.20
CA ALA A 102 -6.43 6.49 14.12
C ALA A 102 -6.64 7.98 13.76
N HIS A 103 -6.27 8.90 14.65
CA HIS A 103 -6.32 10.35 14.41
C HIS A 103 -5.34 10.84 13.34
N THR A 104 -4.33 10.06 12.97
CA THR A 104 -3.41 10.42 11.89
C THR A 104 -3.99 10.09 10.51
N ILE A 105 -5.12 9.39 10.42
CA ILE A 105 -5.80 9.09 9.16
C ILE A 105 -6.46 10.36 8.62
N GLU A 106 -6.07 10.76 7.40
CA GLU A 106 -6.58 11.94 6.71
C GLU A 106 -7.68 11.60 5.70
N GLY A 107 -7.61 10.39 5.13
CA GLY A 107 -8.52 9.95 4.09
C GLY A 107 -8.39 8.47 3.76
N LYS A 108 -9.33 7.99 2.96
CA LYS A 108 -9.30 6.65 2.34
C LYS A 108 -8.80 6.79 0.91
N CYS A 109 -7.95 5.87 0.49
CA CYS A 109 -7.44 5.76 -0.88
C CYS A 109 -7.61 4.33 -1.41
N THR A 110 -7.35 4.14 -2.70
CA THR A 110 -7.41 2.83 -3.34
C THR A 110 -6.04 2.47 -3.90
N VAL A 111 -5.50 1.32 -3.50
CA VAL A 111 -4.29 0.74 -4.09
C VAL A 111 -4.68 -0.44 -4.96
N HIS A 112 -4.73 -0.20 -6.27
CA HIS A 112 -5.12 -1.18 -7.27
C HIS A 112 -4.00 -2.19 -7.53
N SER A 113 -4.36 -3.36 -8.06
CA SER A 113 -3.39 -4.17 -8.79
C SER A 113 -3.00 -3.44 -10.07
N PHE A 114 -1.77 -3.63 -10.56
CA PHE A 114 -1.32 -2.99 -11.80
C PHE A 114 -2.27 -3.24 -12.98
N LYS A 115 -2.75 -4.48 -13.14
CA LYS A 115 -3.71 -4.85 -14.18
C LYS A 115 -5.04 -4.09 -14.09
N ASN A 116 -5.50 -3.77 -12.89
CA ASN A 116 -6.75 -3.03 -12.71
C ASN A 116 -6.53 -1.53 -12.89
N TYR A 117 -5.38 -1.03 -12.43
CA TYR A 117 -5.01 0.37 -12.58
C TYR A 117 -4.91 0.77 -14.06
N THR A 118 -4.25 -0.04 -14.89
CA THR A 118 -4.11 0.23 -16.35
C THR A 118 -5.43 0.19 -17.11
N LYS A 119 -6.55 -0.19 -16.47
CA LYS A 119 -7.89 -0.22 -17.06
C LYS A 119 -8.78 0.92 -16.58
N LEU A 120 -8.30 1.77 -15.67
CA LEU A 120 -9.05 2.94 -15.23
C LEU A 120 -9.17 3.92 -16.40
N GLU A 121 -10.39 4.36 -16.69
CA GLU A 121 -10.62 5.41 -17.69
C GLU A 121 -10.03 6.75 -17.24
N ASN A 122 -10.12 7.03 -15.93
CA ASN A 122 -9.59 8.23 -15.32
C ASN A 122 -8.92 7.87 -13.98
N VAL A 123 -7.68 8.31 -13.80
CA VAL A 123 -6.94 8.13 -12.56
C VAL A 123 -7.22 9.29 -11.62
N GLY A 124 -7.86 9.04 -10.48
CA GLY A 124 -8.12 10.03 -9.46
C GLY A 124 -6.91 10.39 -8.59
N ALA A 125 -7.06 11.41 -7.75
CA ALA A 125 -6.01 11.81 -6.80
C ALA A 125 -5.67 10.68 -5.80
N GLU A 126 -6.69 9.91 -5.40
CA GLU A 126 -6.64 8.84 -4.40
C GLU A 126 -6.43 7.44 -5.00
N ASP A 127 -6.21 7.35 -6.31
CA ASP A 127 -5.91 6.09 -6.99
C ASP A 127 -4.40 5.88 -7.09
N TYR A 128 -3.97 4.74 -6.55
CA TYR A 128 -2.60 4.26 -6.57
C TYR A 128 -2.55 2.85 -7.14
N TYR A 129 -1.36 2.35 -7.44
CA TYR A 129 -1.19 0.94 -7.78
C TYR A 129 0.04 0.32 -7.15
N CYS A 130 -0.01 -0.99 -7.01
CA CYS A 130 1.09 -1.79 -6.50
C CYS A 130 1.28 -3.04 -7.38
N ARG A 131 2.53 -3.28 -7.78
CA ARG A 131 2.97 -4.53 -8.45
C ARG A 131 4.14 -5.21 -7.78
N PHE A 132 4.73 -4.57 -6.76
CA PHE A 132 5.86 -5.10 -6.03
C PHE A 132 5.58 -5.16 -4.53
N GLU A 133 6.05 -6.23 -3.90
CA GLU A 133 6.36 -6.20 -2.47
C GLU A 133 7.79 -5.72 -2.26
N TYR A 134 8.03 -5.07 -1.12
CA TYR A 134 9.32 -4.46 -0.78
C TYR A 134 9.79 -4.90 0.61
N LYS A 135 11.04 -5.34 0.72
CA LYS A 135 11.68 -5.65 2.01
C LYS A 135 12.38 -4.41 2.53
N ALA A 136 11.78 -3.72 3.50
CA ALA A 136 12.24 -2.42 3.97
C ALA A 136 13.68 -2.43 4.52
N ALA A 137 14.08 -3.54 5.14
CA ALA A 137 15.41 -3.69 5.72
C ALA A 137 16.52 -3.93 4.67
N THR A 138 16.21 -4.60 3.56
CA THR A 138 17.23 -5.05 2.60
C THR A 138 17.14 -4.38 1.23
N GLY A 139 16.03 -3.69 0.94
CA GLY A 139 15.76 -3.12 -0.37
C GLY A 139 15.32 -4.13 -1.43
N GLY A 140 15.06 -5.38 -1.04
CA GLY A 140 14.66 -6.44 -1.98
C GLY A 140 13.23 -6.25 -2.49
N PHE A 141 12.99 -6.62 -3.75
CA PHE A 141 11.68 -6.56 -4.39
C PHE A 141 11.16 -7.95 -4.74
N THR A 142 9.84 -8.13 -4.66
CA THR A 142 9.15 -9.34 -5.13
C THR A 142 8.02 -8.93 -6.09
N PRO A 143 7.93 -9.48 -7.30
CA PRO A 143 8.90 -10.41 -7.89
C PRO A 143 10.23 -9.73 -8.20
N ASP A 144 11.31 -10.52 -8.24
CA ASP A 144 12.67 -10.07 -8.61
C ASP A 144 12.87 -9.96 -10.13
N ARG A 145 11.93 -10.52 -10.90
CA ARG A 145 11.87 -10.46 -12.36
C ARG A 145 10.53 -9.94 -12.83
N VAL A 146 10.55 -9.05 -13.81
CA VAL A 146 9.36 -8.50 -14.46
C VAL A 146 9.54 -8.53 -15.97
N ALA A 147 8.42 -8.57 -16.69
CA ALA A 147 8.44 -8.42 -18.13
C ALA A 147 9.00 -7.04 -18.50
N VAL A 148 9.84 -7.04 -19.52
CA VAL A 148 10.42 -5.85 -20.12
C VAL A 148 9.93 -5.73 -21.55
N TYR A 149 9.87 -4.50 -22.04
CA TYR A 149 9.34 -4.16 -23.35
C TYR A 149 10.26 -3.17 -24.04
N CYS A 150 10.01 -2.97 -25.32
CA CYS A 150 10.74 -2.05 -26.19
C CYS A 150 12.25 -2.39 -26.28
N LYS A 151 12.96 -1.65 -27.13
CA LYS A 151 14.43 -1.74 -27.27
C LYS A 151 15.18 -1.27 -26.03
N CYS A 152 14.53 -0.52 -25.13
CA CYS A 152 15.15 -0.05 -23.89
C CYS A 152 15.16 -1.13 -22.80
N GLU A 153 14.50 -2.27 -23.01
CA GLU A 153 14.42 -3.39 -22.06
C GLU A 153 13.98 -2.95 -20.65
N MET A 154 13.00 -2.03 -20.59
CA MET A 154 12.45 -1.52 -19.34
C MET A 154 11.07 -2.10 -19.04
N PRO A 155 10.71 -2.27 -17.76
CA PRO A 155 9.34 -2.56 -17.37
C PRO A 155 8.38 -1.46 -17.82
N TYR A 156 7.14 -1.81 -18.14
CA TYR A 156 6.13 -0.84 -18.58
C TYR A 156 5.81 0.20 -17.50
N ASN A 157 5.92 1.48 -17.82
CA ASN A 157 5.41 2.59 -17.01
C ASN A 157 4.00 2.98 -17.48
N PRO A 158 2.95 2.88 -16.65
CA PRO A 158 1.58 3.15 -17.08
C PRO A 158 1.30 4.63 -17.41
N ASP A 159 2.22 5.53 -17.08
CA ASP A 159 2.11 6.95 -17.44
C ASP A 159 2.66 7.23 -18.86
N ASP A 160 3.44 6.30 -19.42
CA ASP A 160 4.05 6.43 -20.74
C ASP A 160 3.22 5.72 -21.80
N LEU A 161 2.97 6.38 -22.94
CA LEU A 161 2.25 5.78 -24.05
C LEU A 161 3.13 4.72 -24.75
N MET A 162 2.64 3.49 -24.86
CA MET A 162 3.25 2.42 -25.67
C MET A 162 2.35 2.04 -26.85
N VAL A 163 2.96 1.67 -27.97
CA VAL A 163 2.26 1.26 -29.19
C VAL A 163 2.76 -0.11 -29.62
N GLN A 164 1.84 -1.08 -29.70
CA GLN A 164 2.21 -2.43 -30.08
C GLN A 164 2.58 -2.54 -31.56
N CYS A 165 3.74 -3.12 -31.86
CA CYS A 165 4.11 -3.47 -33.22
C CYS A 165 3.29 -4.67 -33.73
N GLU A 166 2.68 -4.54 -34.91
CA GLU A 166 1.87 -5.61 -35.50
C GLU A 166 2.68 -6.87 -35.88
N GLY A 167 3.99 -6.72 -36.13
CA GLY A 167 4.88 -7.82 -36.51
C GLY A 167 5.41 -8.61 -35.31
N CYS A 168 6.22 -7.98 -34.45
CA CYS A 168 6.85 -8.65 -33.32
C CYS A 168 5.94 -8.79 -32.09
N LYS A 169 4.78 -8.12 -32.06
CA LYS A 169 3.85 -8.05 -30.91
C LYS A 169 4.45 -7.44 -29.63
N ASP A 170 5.65 -6.88 -29.73
CA ASP A 170 6.29 -6.08 -28.68
C ASP A 170 5.66 -4.68 -28.61
N TRP A 171 5.86 -4.01 -27.48
CA TRP A 171 5.30 -2.70 -27.15
C TRP A 171 6.36 -1.61 -27.10
#